data_AF-Q4QSD9-F1
#
_entry.id   AF-Q4QSD9-F1
#
_cell.length_a   1.000
_cell.length_b   1.000
_cell.length_c   1.000
_cell.angle_alpha   90.00
_cell.angle_beta   90.00
_cell.angle_gamma   90.00
#
_symmetry.space_group_name_H-M   'P 1'
#
loop_
_entity.id
_entity.type
_entity.pdbx_description
1 polymer ?
#
loop_
_entity_poly.entity_id
_entity_poly.type
_entity_poly.pdbx_seq_one_letter_code
_entity_poly.pdbx_strand_id
1 'polypeptide(L)'
;QPVLIRLGWHDAGTYSVEADKEHGWPLCGGTTGSIRFKEEMTHGCNAGLSLAYDLVKHVKDEFPEISWADLFQLASAVSIEACGGPFIPLRLGRKDANTKEDCTPDGRLPAAGAPFPDGAPTAAQHLRNTFYRMGLTDKDIVVLSGAHTVGRARPERRPFGKEHTKYTKNGPGSPGGSSWTVEWLKFDNRYFKDIKEQIDEELLVLPTDAAIFEDEGFRPHAEKYAEDQDAFFKDYVESHLKLSEPAPSGRESPSCCHPATPHEPDPLGLHPACEQRHHIGCPATHPTRIYQWPLNTTACQMCGDGGDPCYPYASMRIPSVIDIPFQPFCRCLAMF
;
A
#
# COMPACT_ATOMS: atom_id res chain seq x y z
N GLN A 1 -10.79 4.15 -2.39
CA GLN A 1 -10.01 2.97 -2.84
C GLN A 1 -8.91 3.26 -3.89
N PRO A 2 -9.07 3.30 -5.25
CA PRO A 2 -7.92 3.38 -6.17
C PRO A 2 -6.97 4.57 -6.00
N VAL A 3 -7.55 5.74 -5.68
CA VAL A 3 -6.78 6.99 -5.55
C VAL A 3 -5.81 6.98 -4.36
N LEU A 4 -6.08 6.16 -3.34
CA LEU A 4 -5.24 6.02 -2.14
C LEU A 4 -4.00 5.18 -2.42
N ILE A 5 -4.12 4.16 -3.28
CA ILE A 5 -2.98 3.38 -3.78
C ILE A 5 -2.02 4.32 -4.51
N ARG A 6 -2.57 5.16 -5.40
CA ARG A 6 -1.80 6.18 -6.11
C ARG A 6 -1.18 7.21 -5.17
N LEU A 7 -1.89 7.68 -4.15
CA LEU A 7 -1.33 8.64 -3.17
C LEU A 7 -0.08 8.06 -2.48
N GLY A 8 -0.17 6.82 -1.98
CA GLY A 8 0.98 6.16 -1.35
C GLY A 8 2.17 5.97 -2.30
N TRP A 9 1.91 5.59 -3.56
CA TRP A 9 2.95 5.53 -4.60
C TRP A 9 3.57 6.89 -4.88
N HIS A 10 2.78 7.95 -5.02
CA HIS A 10 3.29 9.28 -5.40
C HIS A 10 4.11 9.94 -4.28
N ASP A 11 3.82 9.67 -3.00
CA ASP A 11 4.71 10.06 -1.89
C ASP A 11 6.04 9.28 -1.96
N ALA A 12 5.95 7.95 -2.04
CA ALA A 12 7.13 7.06 -2.06
C ALA A 12 8.01 7.21 -3.32
N GLY A 13 7.41 7.51 -4.46
CA GLY A 13 8.03 7.52 -5.79
C GLY A 13 9.08 8.61 -6.00
N THR A 14 9.18 9.56 -5.07
CA THR A 14 10.14 10.66 -5.13
C THR A 14 11.50 10.32 -4.52
N TYR A 15 11.66 9.11 -3.98
CA TYR A 15 12.91 8.66 -3.38
C TYR A 15 14.07 8.67 -4.40
N SER A 16 15.26 9.03 -3.92
CA SER A 16 16.51 8.94 -4.67
C SER A 16 17.64 8.43 -3.77
N VAL A 17 18.26 7.33 -4.18
CA VAL A 17 19.43 6.74 -3.50
C VAL A 17 20.60 7.72 -3.47
N GLU A 18 20.76 8.55 -4.51
CA GLU A 18 21.82 9.56 -4.57
C GLU A 18 21.53 10.71 -3.60
N ALA A 19 20.30 11.21 -3.58
CA ALA A 19 19.90 12.27 -2.65
C ALA A 19 19.91 11.80 -1.19
N ASP A 20 19.67 10.51 -0.92
CA ASP A 20 19.86 9.93 0.42
C ASP A 20 21.31 9.99 0.88
N LYS A 21 22.25 9.69 -0.01
CA LYS A 21 23.68 9.78 0.30
C LYS A 21 24.15 11.23 0.48
N GLU A 22 23.61 12.15 -0.32
CA GLU A 22 24.06 13.55 -0.34
C GLU A 22 23.42 14.41 0.75
N HIS A 23 22.12 14.23 0.97
CA HIS A 23 21.32 15.11 1.83
C HIS A 23 20.62 14.35 2.96
N GLY A 24 20.35 13.05 2.79
CA GLY A 24 19.61 12.24 3.73
C GLY A 24 18.14 12.64 3.87
N TRP A 25 17.49 12.12 4.91
CA TRP A 25 16.11 12.43 5.23
C TRP A 25 15.94 13.89 5.69
N PRO A 26 14.90 14.63 5.25
CA PRO A 26 13.81 14.21 4.35
C PRO A 26 14.06 14.50 2.85
N LEU A 27 15.15 15.20 2.51
CA LEU A 27 15.44 15.68 1.14
C LEU A 27 15.71 14.55 0.12
N CYS A 28 16.01 13.35 0.61
CA CYS A 28 16.07 12.15 -0.20
C CYS A 28 14.73 11.76 -0.84
N GLY A 29 13.61 12.31 -0.37
CA GLY A 29 12.27 11.98 -0.82
C GLY A 29 11.79 10.63 -0.29
N GLY A 30 10.77 10.08 -0.92
CA GLY A 30 10.16 8.83 -0.49
C GLY A 30 9.04 9.05 0.52
N THR A 31 8.80 8.06 1.38
CA THR A 31 7.65 8.05 2.30
C THR A 31 7.84 9.01 3.48
N THR A 32 7.74 10.30 3.21
CA THR A 32 7.91 11.39 4.19
C THR A 32 6.61 12.17 4.41
N GLY A 33 5.56 11.87 3.65
CA GLY A 33 4.31 12.62 3.68
C GLY A 33 4.46 14.05 3.14
N SER A 34 5.54 14.37 2.41
CA SER A 34 5.78 15.71 1.87
C SER A 34 4.76 16.08 0.79
N ILE A 35 4.18 15.10 0.09
CA ILE A 35 3.16 15.32 -0.94
C ILE A 35 1.95 16.12 -0.46
N ARG A 36 1.69 16.16 0.87
CA ARG A 36 0.60 16.95 1.46
C ARG A 36 0.78 18.47 1.31
N PHE A 37 2.02 18.92 1.15
CA PHE A 37 2.31 20.35 0.97
C PHE A 37 1.93 20.79 -0.44
N LYS A 38 1.51 22.04 -0.57
CA LYS A 38 1.02 22.59 -1.85
C LYS A 38 2.11 22.53 -2.93
N GLU A 39 3.35 22.77 -2.53
CA GLU A 39 4.54 22.77 -3.37
C GLU A 39 4.65 21.46 -4.16
N GLU A 40 4.47 20.32 -3.47
CA GLU A 40 4.54 19.01 -4.11
C GLU A 40 3.19 18.54 -4.68
N MET A 41 2.06 18.82 -4.00
CA MET A 41 0.71 18.46 -4.47
C MET A 41 0.36 19.08 -5.84
N THR A 42 0.96 20.24 -6.17
CA THR A 42 0.70 20.95 -7.43
C THR A 42 1.59 20.51 -8.60
N HIS A 43 2.55 19.61 -8.38
CA HIS A 43 3.32 18.99 -9.47
C HIS A 43 2.39 18.32 -10.49
N GLY A 44 2.73 18.40 -11.77
CA GLY A 44 1.86 17.92 -12.85
C GLY A 44 1.52 16.43 -12.71
N CYS A 45 2.46 15.63 -12.21
CA CYS A 45 2.25 14.20 -11.96
C CYS A 45 1.25 13.92 -10.83
N ASN A 46 1.00 14.87 -9.92
CA ASN A 46 0.12 14.73 -8.76
C ASN A 46 -1.33 15.21 -9.01
N ALA A 47 -1.65 15.60 -10.25
CA ALA A 47 -2.99 16.06 -10.62
C ALA A 47 -4.10 15.12 -10.09
N GLY A 48 -5.04 15.70 -9.34
CA GLY A 48 -6.19 15.01 -8.74
C GLY A 48 -5.93 14.27 -7.42
N LEU A 49 -4.72 14.31 -6.85
CA LEU A 49 -4.42 13.67 -5.56
C LEU A 49 -4.91 14.49 -4.35
N SER A 50 -5.30 15.75 -4.52
CA SER A 50 -5.96 16.52 -3.45
C SER A 50 -7.21 15.82 -2.93
N LEU A 51 -7.97 15.15 -3.81
CA LEU A 51 -9.12 14.33 -3.41
C LEU A 51 -8.73 13.16 -2.51
N ALA A 52 -7.57 12.53 -2.76
CA ALA A 52 -7.08 11.46 -1.91
C ALA A 52 -6.66 11.99 -0.54
N TYR A 53 -5.96 13.13 -0.54
CA TYR A 53 -5.56 13.84 0.67
C TYR A 53 -6.78 14.21 1.53
N ASP A 54 -7.84 14.76 0.95
CA ASP A 54 -9.05 15.15 1.68
C ASP A 54 -9.72 13.94 2.35
N LEU A 55 -9.76 12.78 1.67
CA LEU A 55 -10.29 11.54 2.23
C LEU A 55 -9.49 11.08 3.46
N VAL A 56 -8.16 11.03 3.34
CA VAL A 56 -7.31 10.58 4.47
C VAL A 56 -7.20 11.64 5.57
N LYS A 57 -7.43 12.92 5.27
CA LYS A 57 -7.42 13.99 6.25
C LYS A 57 -8.47 13.77 7.35
N HIS A 58 -9.65 13.26 7.02
CA HIS A 58 -10.66 12.92 8.03
C HIS A 58 -10.14 11.91 9.05
N VAL A 59 -9.46 10.86 8.58
CA VAL A 59 -8.81 9.87 9.44
C VAL A 59 -7.67 10.51 10.23
N LYS A 60 -6.88 11.39 9.62
CA LYS A 60 -5.81 12.11 10.31
C LYS A 60 -6.32 12.97 11.47
N ASP A 61 -7.48 13.62 11.30
CA ASP A 61 -8.08 14.48 12.31
C ASP A 61 -8.59 13.64 13.52
N GLU A 62 -9.00 12.39 13.30
CA GLU A 62 -9.36 11.44 14.36
C GLU A 62 -8.15 10.82 15.08
N PHE A 63 -7.05 10.61 14.36
CA PHE A 63 -5.83 9.98 14.86
C PHE A 63 -4.61 10.92 14.69
N PRO A 64 -4.51 12.02 15.46
CA PRO A 64 -3.45 13.02 15.27
C PRO A 64 -2.03 12.50 15.57
N GLU A 65 -1.89 11.34 16.20
CA GLU A 65 -0.61 10.68 16.51
C GLU A 65 0.02 9.93 15.33
N ILE A 66 -0.76 9.49 14.34
CA ILE A 66 -0.21 8.82 13.15
C ILE A 66 0.48 9.85 12.26
N SER A 67 1.69 9.60 11.79
CA SER A 67 2.31 10.50 10.81
C SER A 67 1.52 10.49 9.49
N TRP A 68 1.53 11.58 8.75
CA TRP A 68 1.01 11.59 7.37
C TRP A 68 1.71 10.56 6.50
N ALA A 69 3.03 10.41 6.66
CA ALA A 69 3.83 9.41 5.97
C ALA A 69 3.30 7.98 6.19
N ASP A 70 3.04 7.59 7.45
CA ASP A 70 2.45 6.28 7.74
C ASP A 70 1.00 6.18 7.27
N LEU A 71 0.21 7.24 7.43
CA LEU A 71 -1.19 7.25 7.01
C LEU A 71 -1.35 7.03 5.50
N PHE A 72 -0.51 7.64 4.66
CA PHE A 72 -0.55 7.45 3.22
C PHE A 72 -0.19 6.02 2.80
N GLN A 73 0.85 5.44 3.42
CA GLN A 73 1.24 4.06 3.12
C GLN A 73 0.19 3.06 3.61
N LEU A 74 -0.36 3.28 4.80
CA LEU A 74 -1.40 2.42 5.36
C LEU A 74 -2.71 2.51 4.55
N ALA A 75 -3.10 3.72 4.12
CA ALA A 75 -4.24 3.89 3.24
C ALA A 75 -4.08 3.17 1.89
N SER A 76 -2.85 3.18 1.34
CA SER A 76 -2.51 2.43 0.13
C SER A 76 -2.62 0.91 0.35
N ALA A 77 -1.96 0.36 1.36
CA ALA A 77 -1.97 -1.07 1.66
C ALA A 77 -3.37 -1.61 1.99
N VAL A 78 -4.13 -0.89 2.82
CA VAL A 78 -5.52 -1.27 3.15
C VAL A 78 -6.42 -1.19 1.91
N SER A 79 -6.18 -0.23 1.00
CA SER A 79 -6.94 -0.17 -0.26
C SER A 79 -6.64 -1.35 -1.18
N ILE A 80 -5.41 -1.85 -1.22
CA ILE A 80 -5.04 -3.05 -1.98
C ILE A 80 -5.76 -4.28 -1.43
N GLU A 81 -5.72 -4.48 -0.10
CA GLU A 81 -6.42 -5.59 0.56
C GLU A 81 -7.94 -5.50 0.36
N ALA A 82 -8.53 -4.30 0.52
CA ALA A 82 -9.96 -4.07 0.32
C ALA A 82 -10.43 -4.34 -1.13
N CYS A 83 -9.54 -4.17 -2.10
CA CYS A 83 -9.77 -4.54 -3.50
C CYS A 83 -9.55 -6.04 -3.78
N GLY A 84 -9.26 -6.87 -2.77
CA GLY A 84 -9.02 -8.32 -2.92
C GLY A 84 -7.56 -8.70 -3.21
N GLY A 85 -6.64 -7.75 -3.07
CA GLY A 85 -5.21 -7.96 -3.23
C GLY A 85 -4.56 -8.61 -2.01
N PRO A 86 -3.24 -8.82 -2.04
CA PRO A 86 -2.53 -9.43 -0.93
C PRO A 86 -2.42 -8.50 0.28
N PHE A 87 -2.37 -9.09 1.48
CA PHE A 87 -2.02 -8.37 2.70
C PHE A 87 -0.56 -7.91 2.65
N ILE A 88 -0.31 -6.61 2.90
CA ILE A 88 1.03 -6.03 2.91
C ILE A 88 1.42 -5.72 4.37
N PRO A 89 2.41 -6.42 4.94
CA PRO A 89 2.79 -6.27 6.34
C PRO A 89 3.70 -5.05 6.56
N LEU A 90 3.12 -3.84 6.42
CA LEU A 90 3.85 -2.58 6.60
C LEU A 90 4.40 -2.44 8.03
N ARG A 91 5.62 -1.90 8.12
CA ARG A 91 6.14 -1.32 9.37
C ARG A 91 5.71 0.14 9.45
N LEU A 92 5.23 0.56 10.62
CA LEU A 92 4.90 1.95 10.92
C LEU A 92 6.05 2.62 11.71
N GLY A 93 5.96 3.93 11.90
CA GLY A 93 6.96 4.76 12.58
C GLY A 93 7.66 5.77 11.68
N ARG A 94 7.15 6.02 10.46
CA ARG A 94 7.69 7.04 9.57
C ARG A 94 7.51 8.42 10.19
N LYS A 95 8.48 9.30 9.96
CA LYS A 95 8.41 10.70 10.36
C LYS A 95 7.89 11.55 9.21
N ASP A 96 7.12 12.56 9.55
CA ASP A 96 6.67 13.55 8.58
C ASP A 96 7.79 14.52 8.23
N ALA A 97 7.92 14.84 6.94
CA ALA A 97 8.52 16.09 6.49
C ALA A 97 7.86 17.26 7.24
N ASN A 98 8.62 18.24 7.71
CA ASN A 98 8.11 19.27 8.63
C ASN A 98 7.63 20.52 7.89
N THR A 99 8.33 20.91 6.82
CA THR A 99 8.04 22.15 6.10
C THR A 99 8.01 21.93 4.60
N LYS A 100 7.56 22.95 3.86
CA LYS A 100 7.54 22.92 2.40
C LYS A 100 8.95 22.80 1.79
N GLU A 101 9.98 23.25 2.49
CA GLU A 101 11.38 23.12 2.07
C GLU A 101 11.86 21.66 2.07
N ASP A 102 11.15 20.77 2.76
CA ASP A 102 11.39 19.33 2.74
C ASP A 102 10.77 18.63 1.52
N CYS A 103 10.00 19.35 0.69
CA CYS A 103 9.41 18.79 -0.53
C CYS A 103 10.49 18.47 -1.57
N THR A 104 10.25 17.39 -2.31
CA THR A 104 11.13 17.04 -3.43
C THR A 104 10.87 17.95 -4.64
N PRO A 105 11.86 18.17 -5.53
CA PRO A 105 11.62 18.88 -6.78
C PRO A 105 10.68 18.09 -7.71
N ASP A 106 9.96 18.80 -8.58
CA ASP A 106 9.18 18.17 -9.65
C ASP A 106 10.07 17.34 -10.59
N GLY A 107 9.46 16.40 -11.31
CA GLY A 107 10.14 15.56 -12.30
C GLY A 107 10.72 14.26 -11.75
N ARG A 108 10.61 13.97 -10.45
CA ARG A 108 11.02 12.67 -9.90
C ARG A 108 10.03 11.54 -10.22
N LEU A 109 8.76 11.83 -10.50
CA LEU A 109 7.74 10.84 -10.82
C LEU A 109 7.68 10.54 -12.33
N PRO A 110 7.31 9.30 -12.73
CA PRO A 110 7.33 8.91 -14.14
C PRO A 110 6.20 9.58 -14.93
N ALA A 111 6.51 9.92 -16.19
CA ALA A 111 5.55 10.28 -17.21
C ALA A 111 5.04 9.02 -17.94
N ALA A 112 3.76 9.04 -18.30
CA ALA A 112 3.10 7.90 -18.93
C ALA A 112 3.47 7.70 -20.42
N GLY A 113 3.94 8.75 -21.10
CA GLY A 113 4.26 8.74 -22.53
C GLY A 113 5.18 9.89 -22.94
N ALA A 114 5.71 9.79 -24.17
CA ALA A 114 6.65 10.74 -24.73
C ALA A 114 6.00 12.12 -25.05
N PRO A 115 6.77 13.22 -25.06
CA PRO A 115 8.20 13.29 -24.71
C PRO A 115 8.42 13.07 -23.21
N PHE A 116 9.43 12.26 -22.87
CA PHE A 116 9.76 11.97 -21.48
C PHE A 116 10.59 13.12 -20.88
N PRO A 117 10.28 13.59 -19.65
CA PRO A 117 10.96 14.74 -19.04
C PRO A 117 12.47 14.55 -18.82
N ASP A 118 12.92 13.31 -18.71
CA ASP A 118 14.34 12.93 -18.55
C ASP A 118 15.07 12.76 -19.90
N GLY A 119 14.40 13.01 -21.02
CA GLY A 119 14.96 12.84 -22.36
C GLY A 119 15.14 11.39 -22.79
N ALA A 120 14.56 10.41 -22.07
CA ALA A 120 14.64 9.01 -22.46
C ALA A 120 14.07 8.78 -23.87
N PRO A 121 14.73 7.97 -24.72
CA PRO A 121 14.25 7.70 -26.08
C PRO A 121 13.08 6.71 -26.12
N THR A 122 12.90 5.92 -25.06
CA THR A 122 11.87 4.88 -24.95
C THR A 122 11.21 4.92 -23.59
N ALA A 123 9.97 4.42 -23.52
CA ALA A 123 9.25 4.28 -22.27
C ALA A 123 9.97 3.35 -21.28
N ALA A 124 10.59 2.27 -21.77
CA ALA A 124 11.35 1.36 -20.91
C ALA A 124 12.59 2.03 -20.29
N GLN A 125 13.32 2.83 -21.06
CA GLN A 125 14.44 3.59 -20.53
C GLN A 125 13.96 4.64 -19.50
N HIS A 126 12.83 5.30 -19.76
CA HIS A 126 12.23 6.25 -18.83
C HIS A 126 11.86 5.59 -17.48
N LEU A 127 11.24 4.40 -17.55
CA LEU A 127 10.91 3.61 -16.36
C LEU A 127 12.18 3.21 -15.59
N ARG A 128 13.23 2.72 -16.28
CA ARG A 128 14.50 2.41 -15.63
C ARG A 128 15.13 3.63 -14.98
N ASN A 129 15.22 4.77 -15.67
CA ASN A 129 15.76 6.01 -15.10
C ASN A 129 15.05 6.41 -13.80
N THR A 130 13.72 6.25 -13.76
CA THR A 130 12.90 6.59 -12.59
C THR A 130 13.09 5.60 -11.45
N PHE A 131 12.91 4.31 -11.71
CA PHE A 131 12.89 3.27 -10.68
C PHE A 131 14.29 2.89 -10.20
N TYR A 132 15.31 2.91 -11.07
CA TYR A 132 16.68 2.62 -10.67
C TYR A 132 17.23 3.72 -9.76
N ARG A 133 16.81 4.98 -9.94
CA ARG A 133 17.10 6.07 -9.00
C ARG A 133 16.58 5.76 -7.59
N MET A 134 15.45 5.05 -7.49
CA MET A 134 14.87 4.61 -6.22
C MET A 134 15.54 3.33 -5.66
N GLY A 135 16.47 2.72 -6.39
CA GLY A 135 17.07 1.43 -6.03
C GLY A 135 16.20 0.22 -6.35
N LEU A 136 15.18 0.40 -7.20
CA LEU A 136 14.29 -0.67 -7.65
C LEU A 136 14.79 -1.31 -8.94
N THR A 137 14.42 -2.57 -9.19
CA THR A 137 14.87 -3.39 -10.33
C THR A 137 13.82 -3.49 -11.43
N ASP A 138 14.17 -4.09 -12.59
CA ASP A 138 13.21 -4.43 -13.64
C ASP A 138 12.02 -5.27 -13.13
N LYS A 139 12.26 -6.21 -12.20
CA LYS A 139 11.17 -6.95 -11.52
C LYS A 139 10.21 -6.02 -10.80
N ASP A 140 10.77 -5.06 -10.04
CA ASP A 140 10.01 -4.13 -9.22
C ASP A 140 9.20 -3.17 -10.11
N ILE A 141 9.77 -2.71 -11.24
CA ILE A 141 9.07 -1.90 -12.25
C ILE A 141 7.82 -2.62 -12.75
N VAL A 142 7.99 -3.87 -13.19
CA VAL A 142 6.91 -4.64 -13.81
C VAL A 142 5.83 -4.98 -12.80
N VAL A 143 6.21 -5.46 -11.62
CA VAL A 143 5.22 -5.90 -10.62
C VAL A 143 4.44 -4.71 -10.04
N LEU A 144 5.10 -3.57 -9.76
CA LEU A 144 4.42 -2.40 -9.22
C LEU A 144 3.49 -1.74 -10.24
N SER A 145 3.80 -1.81 -11.53
CA SER A 145 2.89 -1.40 -12.61
C SER A 145 1.56 -2.18 -12.59
N GLY A 146 1.57 -3.41 -12.04
CA GLY A 146 0.37 -4.21 -11.79
C GLY A 146 -0.70 -3.53 -10.93
N ALA A 147 -0.34 -2.49 -10.17
CA ALA A 147 -1.30 -1.67 -9.44
C ALA A 147 -2.36 -1.01 -10.35
N HIS A 148 -2.06 -0.81 -11.64
CA HIS A 148 -3.01 -0.33 -12.64
C HIS A 148 -4.20 -1.27 -12.87
N THR A 149 -4.15 -2.52 -12.36
CA THR A 149 -5.34 -3.39 -12.33
C THR A 149 -6.53 -2.76 -11.59
N VAL A 150 -6.24 -1.85 -10.64
CA VAL A 150 -7.23 -1.08 -9.89
C VAL A 150 -7.18 0.39 -10.31
N GLY A 151 -8.30 0.93 -10.76
CA GLY A 151 -8.47 2.35 -11.07
C GLY A 151 -8.54 2.66 -12.56
N ARG A 152 -8.29 3.93 -12.88
CA ARG A 152 -8.57 4.51 -14.19
C ARG A 152 -7.86 5.84 -14.39
N ALA A 153 -7.48 6.13 -15.63
CA ALA A 153 -7.00 7.43 -16.05
C ALA A 153 -8.17 8.35 -16.44
N ARG A 154 -7.94 9.65 -16.35
CA ARG A 154 -8.94 10.70 -16.57
C ARG A 154 -8.31 11.81 -17.40
N PRO A 155 -8.83 12.10 -18.61
CA PRO A 155 -8.24 13.09 -19.51
C PRO A 155 -8.12 14.49 -18.88
N GLU A 156 -9.04 14.84 -17.97
CA GLU A 156 -9.05 16.10 -17.22
C GLU A 156 -7.91 16.21 -16.19
N ARG A 157 -7.28 15.10 -15.82
CA ARG A 157 -6.13 15.07 -14.88
C ARG A 157 -4.81 14.87 -15.60
N ARG A 158 -4.80 13.99 -16.61
CA ARG A 158 -3.66 13.68 -17.48
C ARG A 158 -4.23 13.35 -18.85
N PRO A 159 -3.63 13.79 -19.97
CA PRO A 159 -4.20 13.68 -21.31
C PRO A 159 -4.12 12.25 -21.88
N PHE A 160 -4.67 11.28 -21.14
CA PHE A 160 -4.74 9.86 -21.49
C PHE A 160 -6.13 9.32 -21.20
N GLY A 161 -6.57 8.39 -22.05
CA GLY A 161 -7.90 7.78 -21.97
C GLY A 161 -9.02 8.67 -22.48
N LYS A 162 -10.23 8.10 -22.46
CA LYS A 162 -11.51 8.71 -22.82
C LYS A 162 -12.19 9.29 -21.56
N GLU A 163 -13.06 10.28 -21.74
CA GLU A 163 -13.87 10.86 -20.66
C GLU A 163 -14.81 9.83 -20.02
N HIS A 164 -15.32 8.87 -20.80
CA HIS A 164 -16.17 7.78 -20.33
C HIS A 164 -15.93 6.54 -21.18
N THR A 165 -16.07 5.36 -20.56
CA THR A 165 -16.13 4.05 -21.24
C THR A 165 -17.36 3.28 -20.76
N LYS A 166 -17.71 2.18 -21.43
CA LYS A 166 -18.79 1.29 -21.00
C LYS A 166 -18.58 0.72 -19.60
N TYR A 167 -17.32 0.64 -19.13
CA TYR A 167 -16.94 0.16 -17.80
C TYR A 167 -17.02 1.23 -16.71
N THR A 168 -16.86 2.51 -17.06
CA THR A 168 -16.74 3.60 -16.07
C THR A 168 -17.90 4.60 -16.09
N LYS A 169 -18.76 4.58 -17.11
CA LYS A 169 -19.90 5.51 -17.26
C LYS A 169 -20.94 5.41 -16.13
N ASN A 170 -21.11 4.22 -15.55
CA ASN A 170 -22.08 3.94 -14.49
C ASN A 170 -21.42 3.28 -13.26
N GLY A 171 -20.10 3.38 -13.14
CA GLY A 171 -19.36 2.73 -12.07
C GLY A 171 -19.55 3.41 -10.71
N PRO A 172 -19.28 2.70 -9.59
CA PRO A 172 -19.34 3.28 -8.25
C PRO A 172 -18.33 4.44 -8.08
N GLY A 173 -18.63 5.34 -7.13
CA GLY A 173 -17.91 6.60 -6.99
C GLY A 173 -18.20 7.58 -8.14
N SER A 174 -17.30 8.53 -8.40
CA SER A 174 -17.49 9.49 -9.50
C SER A 174 -17.37 8.80 -10.87
N PRO A 175 -18.35 8.85 -11.79
CA PRO A 175 -18.26 8.19 -13.10
C PRO A 175 -17.20 8.77 -14.05
N GLY A 176 -16.81 8.02 -15.10
CA GLY A 176 -15.91 8.48 -16.18
C GLY A 176 -14.45 8.00 -16.11
N GLY A 177 -13.61 8.38 -17.07
CA GLY A 177 -12.24 7.88 -17.23
C GLY A 177 -12.15 6.54 -17.96
N SER A 178 -10.93 6.08 -18.24
CA SER A 178 -10.64 4.77 -18.86
C SER A 178 -9.84 3.90 -17.90
N SER A 179 -10.35 2.72 -17.60
CA SER A 179 -9.66 1.71 -16.79
C SER A 179 -8.74 0.85 -17.65
N TRP A 180 -7.73 0.26 -17.03
CA TRP A 180 -6.88 -0.76 -17.67
C TRP A 180 -7.55 -2.12 -17.73
N THR A 181 -8.46 -2.40 -16.79
CA THR A 181 -9.17 -3.67 -16.66
C THR A 181 -10.68 -3.45 -16.66
N VAL A 182 -11.43 -4.52 -16.91
CA VAL A 182 -12.90 -4.51 -16.83
C VAL A 182 -13.36 -4.34 -15.38
N GLU A 183 -12.82 -5.14 -14.47
CA GLU A 183 -13.11 -5.10 -13.03
C GLU A 183 -12.16 -4.14 -12.29
N TRP A 184 -12.18 -2.86 -12.63
CA TRP A 184 -11.22 -1.86 -12.17
C TRP A 184 -11.24 -1.52 -10.66
N LEU A 185 -12.02 -2.23 -9.85
CA LEU A 185 -12.00 -2.18 -8.39
C LEU A 185 -11.46 -3.47 -7.74
N LYS A 186 -11.01 -4.42 -8.55
CA LYS A 186 -10.51 -5.71 -8.11
C LYS A 186 -9.01 -5.77 -8.35
N PHE A 187 -8.27 -6.09 -7.31
CA PHE A 187 -6.84 -6.26 -7.38
C PHE A 187 -6.53 -7.71 -7.76
N ASP A 188 -6.21 -7.94 -9.02
CA ASP A 188 -5.83 -9.25 -9.57
C ASP A 188 -4.82 -9.08 -10.71
N ASN A 189 -4.43 -10.18 -11.37
CA ASN A 189 -3.46 -10.13 -12.46
C ASN A 189 -4.07 -9.76 -13.83
N ARG A 190 -5.32 -9.26 -13.91
CA ARG A 190 -5.91 -8.91 -15.21
C ARG A 190 -5.17 -7.81 -15.94
N TYR A 191 -4.55 -6.85 -15.23
CA TYR A 191 -3.70 -5.84 -15.86
C TYR A 191 -2.72 -6.45 -16.88
N PHE A 192 -1.93 -7.45 -16.48
CA PHE A 192 -0.94 -8.06 -17.37
C PHE A 192 -1.57 -8.80 -18.55
N LYS A 193 -2.75 -9.40 -18.35
CA LYS A 193 -3.50 -10.08 -19.43
C LYS A 193 -4.10 -9.07 -20.39
N ASP A 194 -4.76 -8.04 -19.86
CA ASP A 194 -5.47 -7.00 -20.61
C ASP A 194 -4.54 -6.18 -21.50
N ILE A 195 -3.38 -5.72 -20.98
CA ILE A 195 -2.43 -4.94 -21.79
C ILE A 195 -1.71 -5.79 -22.85
N LYS A 196 -1.59 -7.11 -22.63
CA LYS A 196 -1.01 -8.06 -23.59
C LYS A 196 -1.97 -8.41 -24.71
N GLU A 197 -3.20 -8.79 -24.34
CA GLU A 197 -4.22 -9.30 -25.26
C GLU A 197 -4.96 -8.17 -25.99
N GLN A 198 -5.06 -6.99 -25.35
CA GLN A 198 -5.82 -5.83 -25.84
C GLN A 198 -7.21 -6.22 -26.32
N ILE A 199 -7.93 -6.98 -25.50
CA ILE A 199 -9.23 -7.58 -25.86
C ILE A 199 -10.33 -6.56 -26.18
N ASP A 200 -10.13 -5.29 -25.80
CA ASP A 200 -11.13 -4.23 -25.91
C ASP A 200 -10.49 -2.86 -26.09
N GLU A 201 -10.88 -2.13 -27.13
CA GLU A 201 -10.36 -0.78 -27.44
C GLU A 201 -10.77 0.31 -26.44
N GLU A 202 -11.67 0.01 -25.50
CA GLU A 202 -12.00 0.91 -24.39
C GLU A 202 -11.14 0.69 -23.14
N LEU A 203 -10.34 -0.38 -23.09
CA LEU A 203 -9.33 -0.56 -22.05
C LEU A 203 -8.08 0.25 -22.38
N LEU A 204 -7.52 0.87 -21.35
CA LEU A 204 -6.37 1.74 -21.48
C LEU A 204 -5.07 0.95 -21.54
N VAL A 205 -4.19 1.34 -22.46
CA VAL A 205 -2.78 0.95 -22.47
C VAL A 205 -1.96 2.22 -22.68
N LEU A 206 -1.20 2.64 -21.68
CA LEU A 206 -0.26 3.76 -21.84
C LEU A 206 1.00 3.29 -22.57
N PRO A 207 1.78 4.21 -23.18
CA PRO A 207 3.08 3.86 -23.74
C PRO A 207 4.02 3.15 -22.74
N THR A 208 3.94 3.53 -21.45
CA THR A 208 4.69 2.87 -20.36
C THR A 208 4.13 1.51 -19.98
N ASP A 209 2.83 1.25 -20.14
CA ASP A 209 2.26 -0.09 -19.96
C ASP A 209 2.63 -1.00 -21.13
N ALA A 210 2.59 -0.50 -22.37
CA ALA A 210 2.99 -1.27 -23.56
C ALA A 210 4.46 -1.74 -23.45
N ALA A 211 5.33 -0.87 -22.94
CA ALA A 211 6.75 -1.17 -22.71
C ALA A 211 6.98 -2.41 -21.83
N ILE A 212 6.04 -2.75 -20.94
CA ILE A 212 6.13 -3.91 -20.04
C ILE A 212 6.23 -5.24 -20.81
N PHE A 213 5.61 -5.34 -21.99
CA PHE A 213 5.71 -6.53 -22.86
C PHE A 213 6.65 -6.35 -24.06
N GLU A 214 6.96 -5.11 -24.45
CA GLU A 214 7.86 -4.81 -25.57
C GLU A 214 9.35 -4.92 -25.20
N ASP A 215 9.72 -4.50 -23.98
CA ASP A 215 11.10 -4.51 -23.52
C ASP A 215 11.56 -5.93 -23.12
N GLU A 216 12.76 -6.32 -23.55
CA GLU A 216 13.28 -7.67 -23.34
C GLU A 216 13.57 -8.01 -21.86
N GLY A 217 13.90 -7.01 -21.04
CA GLY A 217 14.14 -7.18 -19.60
C GLY A 217 12.84 -7.24 -18.80
N PHE A 218 11.81 -6.52 -19.23
CA PHE A 218 10.51 -6.51 -18.56
C PHE A 218 9.64 -7.72 -18.90
N ARG A 219 9.64 -8.13 -20.18
CA ARG A 219 8.74 -9.16 -20.71
C ARG A 219 8.72 -10.47 -19.91
N PRO A 220 9.84 -11.06 -19.47
CA PRO A 220 9.82 -12.30 -18.68
C PRO A 220 9.04 -12.17 -17.37
N HIS A 221 9.12 -11.01 -16.71
CA HIS A 221 8.36 -10.73 -15.50
C HIS A 221 6.86 -10.54 -15.82
N ALA A 222 6.56 -9.84 -16.92
CA ALA A 222 5.19 -9.56 -17.34
C ALA A 222 4.45 -10.85 -17.72
N GLU A 223 5.11 -11.75 -18.46
CA GLU A 223 4.58 -13.07 -18.81
C GLU A 223 4.32 -13.93 -17.58
N LYS A 224 5.28 -13.97 -16.65
CA LYS A 224 5.12 -14.66 -15.36
C LYS A 224 3.85 -14.20 -14.63
N TYR A 225 3.65 -12.89 -14.49
CA TYR A 225 2.50 -12.36 -13.76
C TYR A 225 1.17 -12.49 -14.52
N ALA A 226 1.20 -12.49 -15.85
CA ALA A 226 0.01 -12.79 -16.66
C ALA A 226 -0.48 -14.24 -16.45
N GLU A 227 0.43 -15.18 -16.22
CA GLU A 227 0.10 -16.60 -16.05
C GLU A 227 -0.19 -16.98 -14.59
N ASP A 228 0.51 -16.36 -13.64
CA ASP A 228 0.51 -16.75 -12.23
C ASP A 228 0.15 -15.58 -11.30
N GLN A 229 -1.08 -15.61 -10.78
CA GLN A 229 -1.58 -14.61 -9.84
C GLN A 229 -0.89 -14.70 -8.47
N ASP A 230 -0.55 -15.90 -8.00
CA ASP A 230 0.08 -16.09 -6.70
C ASP A 230 1.51 -15.55 -6.74
N ALA A 231 2.23 -15.78 -7.85
CA ALA A 231 3.52 -15.16 -8.09
C ALA A 231 3.43 -13.64 -8.16
N PHE A 232 2.42 -13.09 -8.86
CA PHE A 232 2.17 -11.65 -8.88
C PHE A 232 1.97 -11.10 -7.47
N PHE A 233 1.08 -11.70 -6.69
CA PHE A 233 0.78 -11.22 -5.34
C PHE A 233 1.99 -11.30 -4.41
N LYS A 234 2.74 -12.39 -4.46
CA LYS A 234 3.97 -12.55 -3.68
C LYS A 234 4.99 -11.46 -4.02
N ASP A 235 5.33 -11.31 -5.30
CA ASP A 235 6.33 -10.32 -5.72
C ASP A 235 5.82 -8.88 -5.51
N TYR A 236 4.51 -8.65 -5.60
CA TYR A 236 3.91 -7.34 -5.36
C TYR A 236 4.07 -6.92 -3.89
N VAL A 237 3.85 -7.82 -2.93
CA VAL A 237 4.11 -7.55 -1.50
C VAL A 237 5.56 -7.19 -1.28
N GLU A 238 6.51 -7.96 -1.84
CA GLU A 238 7.94 -7.69 -1.71
C GLU A 238 8.32 -6.31 -2.26
N SER A 239 7.85 -5.95 -3.46
CA SER A 239 8.19 -4.69 -4.10
C SER A 239 7.46 -3.49 -3.50
N HIS A 240 6.22 -3.66 -3.01
CA HIS A 240 5.48 -2.61 -2.29
C HIS A 240 6.16 -2.30 -0.95
N LEU A 241 6.69 -3.30 -0.25
CA LEU A 241 7.52 -3.08 0.94
C LEU A 241 8.81 -2.33 0.61
N LYS A 242 9.54 -2.70 -0.46
CA LYS A 242 10.73 -1.93 -0.88
C LYS A 242 10.43 -0.47 -1.20
N LEU A 243 9.29 -0.22 -1.85
CA LEU A 243 8.81 1.11 -2.19
C LEU A 243 8.47 1.92 -0.93
N SER A 244 7.72 1.32 -0.01
CA SER A 244 7.21 2.00 1.18
C SER A 244 8.26 2.10 2.30
N GLU A 245 9.27 1.24 2.31
CA GLU A 245 10.37 1.17 3.28
C GLU A 245 11.72 1.23 2.57
N PRO A 246 12.04 2.33 1.85
CA PRO A 246 13.32 2.45 1.17
C PRO A 246 14.44 2.35 2.21
N ALA A 247 15.31 1.35 2.05
CA ALA A 247 16.42 1.13 2.97
C ALA A 247 17.33 2.38 2.96
N PRO A 248 17.47 3.10 4.09
CA PRO A 248 18.40 4.22 4.15
C PRO A 248 19.82 3.67 3.99
N SER A 249 20.66 4.41 3.28
CA SER A 249 22.09 4.10 3.22
C SER A 249 22.70 4.13 4.63
N GLY A 250 22.93 2.93 5.20
CA GLY A 250 23.65 2.76 6.47
C GLY A 250 22.82 2.88 7.77
N ARG A 251 21.49 2.78 7.74
CA ARG A 251 20.70 2.59 8.98
C ARG A 251 20.17 1.17 9.04
N GLU A 252 20.53 0.44 10.09
CA GLU A 252 19.92 -0.86 10.38
C GLU A 252 18.40 -0.71 10.45
N SER A 253 17.71 -1.64 9.79
CA SER A 253 16.28 -1.76 9.90
C SER A 253 15.93 -2.10 11.36
N PRO A 254 15.03 -1.36 12.03
CA PRO A 254 14.52 -1.79 13.33
C PRO A 254 13.92 -3.18 13.18
N SER A 255 14.36 -4.12 14.01
CA SER A 255 13.89 -5.51 13.99
C SER A 255 12.37 -5.56 14.07
N CYS A 256 11.74 -6.38 13.23
CA CYS A 256 10.31 -6.63 13.30
C CYS A 256 9.90 -7.03 14.73
N CYS A 257 8.87 -6.39 15.28
CA CYS A 257 8.03 -7.03 16.27
C CYS A 257 7.22 -8.10 15.54
N HIS A 258 7.76 -9.32 15.43
CA HIS A 258 6.93 -10.46 15.05
C HIS A 258 5.94 -10.72 16.19
N PRO A 259 4.65 -10.98 15.91
CA PRO A 259 3.84 -11.74 16.86
C PRO A 259 4.57 -13.07 17.08
N ALA A 260 4.85 -13.39 18.34
CA ALA A 260 5.60 -14.59 18.70
C ALA A 260 5.05 -15.81 17.95
N THR A 261 5.89 -16.42 17.12
CA THR A 261 5.61 -17.76 16.61
C THR A 261 5.48 -18.70 17.80
N PRO A 262 4.53 -19.66 17.82
CA PRO A 262 4.55 -20.70 18.82
C PRO A 262 5.89 -21.44 18.70
N HIS A 263 6.67 -21.45 19.77
CA HIS A 263 7.91 -22.20 19.84
C HIS A 263 7.65 -23.67 19.45
N GLU A 264 8.35 -24.16 18.43
CA GLU A 264 8.56 -25.59 18.27
C GLU A 264 9.31 -26.12 19.51
N PRO A 265 8.95 -27.28 20.06
CA PRO A 265 9.68 -27.86 21.17
C PRO A 265 11.08 -28.29 20.71
N ASP A 266 12.09 -27.77 21.41
CA ASP A 266 13.51 -28.10 21.25
C ASP A 266 13.74 -29.63 21.36
N PRO A 267 14.47 -30.28 20.42
CA PRO A 267 14.75 -31.73 20.46
C PRO A 267 15.73 -32.18 21.56
N LEU A 268 16.29 -31.27 22.36
CA LEU A 268 17.31 -31.62 23.35
C LEU A 268 16.83 -31.33 24.78
N GLY A 269 16.03 -32.25 25.30
CA GLY A 269 15.51 -32.20 26.66
C GLY A 269 16.60 -32.20 27.73
N LEU A 270 16.93 -31.01 28.24
CA LEU A 270 17.69 -30.81 29.47
C LEU A 270 17.27 -29.50 30.15
N HIS A 271 16.24 -29.54 31.02
CA HIS A 271 16.25 -28.92 32.36
C HIS A 271 15.01 -29.37 33.17
N PRO A 272 15.10 -29.47 34.51
CA PRO A 272 14.11 -30.17 35.31
C PRO A 272 12.99 -29.26 35.83
N ALA A 273 11.82 -29.89 35.97
CA ALA A 273 10.76 -29.64 36.93
C ALA A 273 10.07 -28.25 36.95
N CYS A 274 8.87 -28.20 36.37
CA CYS A 274 7.70 -27.74 37.12
C CYS A 274 6.48 -28.57 36.68
N GLU A 275 5.97 -29.34 37.64
CA GLU A 275 4.96 -30.37 37.48
C GLU A 275 3.53 -29.80 37.59
N GLN A 276 2.62 -30.45 36.85
CA GLN A 276 1.19 -30.64 37.14
C GLN A 276 0.22 -29.46 36.94
N ARG A 277 -0.69 -29.57 35.96
CA ARG A 277 -1.97 -30.31 36.12
C ARG A 277 -2.67 -30.52 34.78
N HIS A 278 -3.06 -31.76 34.51
CA HIS A 278 -3.92 -32.20 33.42
C HIS A 278 -5.40 -31.89 33.70
N HIS A 279 -6.18 -31.59 32.65
CA HIS A 279 -7.52 -32.15 32.41
C HIS A 279 -7.91 -32.04 30.91
N ILE A 280 -7.96 -33.21 30.22
CA ILE A 280 -8.98 -33.77 29.29
C ILE A 280 -9.78 -32.76 28.44
N GLY A 281 -9.95 -32.77 27.09
CA GLY A 281 -9.70 -33.70 25.98
C GLY A 281 -10.85 -33.59 24.95
N CYS A 282 -10.59 -33.25 23.67
CA CYS A 282 -11.38 -33.60 22.45
C CYS A 282 -10.78 -32.97 21.15
N PRO A 283 -11.04 -33.52 19.93
CA PRO A 283 -10.04 -33.66 18.86
C PRO A 283 -10.04 -32.57 17.78
N ALA A 284 -8.94 -32.57 17.02
CA ALA A 284 -8.66 -31.69 15.89
C ALA A 284 -9.66 -31.83 14.73
N THR A 285 -10.16 -30.68 14.25
CA THR A 285 -10.67 -30.48 12.89
C THR A 285 -10.23 -29.10 12.39
N HIS A 286 -9.79 -29.04 11.13
CA HIS A 286 -9.26 -27.89 10.38
C HIS A 286 -9.93 -26.52 10.68
N PRO A 287 -9.18 -25.40 10.72
CA PRO A 287 -9.79 -24.09 10.76
C PRO A 287 -10.01 -23.54 9.34
N THR A 288 -11.19 -23.79 8.78
CA THR A 288 -11.84 -22.85 7.87
C THR A 288 -12.34 -21.69 8.73
N ARG A 289 -11.72 -20.49 8.63
CA ARG A 289 -12.24 -19.30 9.32
C ARG A 289 -13.45 -18.75 8.57
N ILE A 290 -14.63 -19.15 9.02
CA ILE A 290 -15.90 -18.52 8.71
C ILE A 290 -16.00 -17.27 9.58
N TYR A 291 -16.07 -16.08 8.97
CA TYR A 291 -16.38 -14.84 9.68
C TYR A 291 -17.88 -14.79 9.99
N GLN A 292 -18.29 -15.11 11.22
CA GLN A 292 -19.61 -14.74 11.73
C GLN A 292 -19.53 -13.34 12.36
N TRP A 293 -20.27 -12.39 11.78
CA TRP A 293 -20.54 -11.07 12.33
C TRP A 293 -21.86 -11.11 13.10
N PRO A 294 -21.96 -10.61 14.35
CA PRO A 294 -23.26 -10.38 14.95
C PRO A 294 -23.85 -9.06 14.43
N LEU A 295 -25.03 -9.20 13.81
CA LEU A 295 -25.94 -8.10 13.49
C LEU A 295 -26.53 -7.50 14.80
N ASN A 296 -26.72 -6.18 14.77
CA ASN A 296 -27.37 -5.36 15.81
C ASN A 296 -28.66 -5.97 16.40
N THR A 297 -28.84 -5.80 17.71
CA THR A 297 -30.15 -5.49 18.29
C THR A 297 -30.03 -4.56 19.49
N THR A 298 -30.71 -3.42 19.37
CA THR A 298 -31.15 -2.50 20.41
C THR A 298 -32.03 -3.23 21.44
N ALA A 299 -31.70 -3.17 22.74
CA ALA A 299 -32.68 -3.29 23.82
C ALA A 299 -32.08 -2.81 25.15
N CYS A 300 -32.70 -1.75 25.68
CA CYS A 300 -32.53 -1.27 27.04
C CYS A 300 -33.24 -2.24 27.98
N GLN A 301 -32.55 -2.81 28.98
CA GLN A 301 -33.20 -3.31 30.19
C GLN A 301 -32.20 -3.43 31.35
N MET A 302 -32.48 -2.67 32.40
CA MET A 302 -31.82 -2.77 33.69
C MET A 302 -32.23 -4.06 34.41
N CYS A 303 -31.25 -4.74 35.00
CA CYS A 303 -31.41 -5.58 36.19
C CYS A 303 -30.10 -5.48 37.00
N GLY A 304 -30.22 -5.05 38.27
CA GLY A 304 -29.12 -5.06 39.23
C GLY A 304 -28.91 -6.44 39.83
N ASP A 305 -27.73 -6.66 40.42
CA ASP A 305 -27.59 -6.77 41.88
C ASP A 305 -26.11 -7.00 42.29
N GLY A 306 -25.69 -6.16 43.24
CA GLY A 306 -24.68 -6.33 44.29
C GLY A 306 -23.48 -7.28 44.13
N GLY A 307 -22.28 -6.69 44.17
CA GLY A 307 -21.03 -7.37 44.54
C GLY A 307 -19.82 -6.40 44.52
N ASP A 308 -19.47 -5.87 45.70
CA ASP A 308 -18.39 -4.90 45.95
C ASP A 308 -16.95 -5.44 45.71
N PRO A 309 -15.92 -4.56 45.66
CA PRO A 309 -14.75 -4.71 44.79
C PRO A 309 -13.52 -5.36 45.46
N CYS A 310 -12.70 -6.04 44.66
CA CYS A 310 -11.33 -6.42 45.03
C CYS A 310 -10.32 -5.52 44.30
N TYR A 311 -9.75 -4.55 45.02
CA TYR A 311 -8.37 -4.05 44.81
C TYR A 311 -7.50 -4.71 45.91
N PRO A 312 -6.15 -4.86 45.81
CA PRO A 312 -5.21 -4.06 45.01
C PRO A 312 -4.05 -4.86 44.34
N TYR A 313 -3.31 -4.24 43.42
CA TYR A 313 -1.84 -4.14 43.43
C TYR A 313 -1.40 -3.38 42.18
N ALA A 314 -1.08 -2.10 42.36
CA ALA A 314 -0.38 -1.31 41.37
C ALA A 314 1.09 -1.76 41.34
N SER A 315 1.56 -2.24 40.19
CA SER A 315 2.98 -2.24 39.84
C SER A 315 3.14 -1.26 38.68
N MET A 316 3.76 -0.11 38.97
CA MET A 316 4.26 0.83 37.98
C MET A 316 5.14 0.07 36.97
N ARG A 317 4.70 0.02 35.71
CA ARG A 317 5.61 -0.09 34.57
C ARG A 317 5.34 1.08 33.63
N ILE A 318 6.44 1.72 33.26
CA ILE A 318 6.54 2.85 32.35
C ILE A 318 5.88 2.45 31.02
N PRO A 319 4.91 3.22 30.47
CA PRO A 319 4.36 2.93 29.16
C PRO A 319 5.35 3.39 28.09
N SER A 320 6.04 2.43 27.48
CA SER A 320 6.62 2.60 26.15
C SER A 320 5.88 1.66 25.21
N VAL A 321 5.50 2.19 24.05
CA VAL A 321 4.77 1.57 22.93
C VAL A 321 3.25 1.75 23.03
N ILE A 322 2.74 2.56 22.10
CA ILE A 322 1.33 2.85 21.89
C ILE A 322 0.69 1.62 21.22
N ASP A 323 -0.08 0.84 21.97
CA ASP A 323 -1.04 -0.11 21.39
C ASP A 323 -2.24 0.67 20.86
N ILE A 324 -2.18 1.15 19.62
CA ILE A 324 -3.38 1.61 18.91
C ILE A 324 -4.13 0.34 18.47
N PRO A 325 -5.39 0.13 18.89
CA PRO A 325 -6.15 -1.01 18.40
C PRO A 325 -6.30 -0.89 16.87
N PHE A 326 -5.80 -1.86 16.13
CA PHE A 326 -5.78 -1.88 14.65
C PHE A 326 -7.19 -2.00 14.04
N GLN A 327 -8.19 -2.48 14.81
CA GLN A 327 -9.54 -2.81 14.31
C GLN A 327 -10.47 -1.61 14.00
N PRO A 328 -10.53 -0.52 14.80
CA PRO A 328 -11.33 0.66 14.44
C PRO A 328 -10.76 1.40 13.23
N PHE A 329 -9.43 1.43 13.10
CA PHE A 329 -8.72 2.13 12.04
C PHE A 329 -8.99 1.53 10.64
N CYS A 330 -8.92 0.19 10.51
CA CYS A 330 -9.27 -0.50 9.26
C CYS A 330 -10.73 -0.29 8.85
N ARG A 331 -11.66 -0.18 9.82
CA ARG A 331 -13.08 0.08 9.51
C ARG A 331 -13.31 1.47 8.93
N CYS A 332 -12.62 2.49 9.43
CA CYS A 332 -12.79 3.87 8.94
C CYS A 332 -12.28 4.03 7.49
N LEU A 333 -11.12 3.43 7.17
CA LEU A 333 -10.58 3.42 5.80
C LEU A 333 -11.38 2.56 4.82
N ALA A 334 -11.95 1.44 5.27
CA ALA A 334 -12.77 0.57 4.42
C ALA A 334 -14.16 1.14 4.11
N MET A 335 -14.61 2.19 4.81
CA MET A 335 -15.90 2.85 4.56
C MET A 335 -15.87 3.90 3.44
N PHE A 336 -14.70 4.17 2.84
CA PHE A 336 -14.49 5.13 1.73
C PHE A 336 -13.86 4.49 0.47
#